data_AF-Q7N2Z1-F1
#
_entry.id   AF-Q7N2Z1-F1
#
_cell.length_a   1.000
_cell.length_b   1.000
_cell.length_c   1.000
_cell.angle_alpha   90.00
_cell.angle_beta   90.00
_cell.angle_gamma   90.00
#
_symmetry.space_group_name_H-M   'P 1'
#
loop_
_entity.id
_entity.type
_entity.pdbx_description
1 polymer ?
#
loop_
_entity_poly.entity_id
_entity_poly.type
_entity_poly.pdbx_seq_one_letter_code
_entity_poly.pdbx_strand_id
1 'polypeptide(L)'
;MSENKKHVHAELMLQYAQDALRTDKPWELWEAYWPYSTGGKWIGFTNNPGWYENVKYRRKPEVITVGNVSFPKPVDYELDYGVGYFYPNLHSRGGDRHCEHFWSGNEIDCSLLKIGFIHLTKEAAQQHCDALIKISKGEF
;
A
#
# COMPACT_ATOMS: atom_id res chain seq x y z
N MET A 1 15.13 -29.67 -14.29
CA MET A 1 15.34 -28.85 -13.08
C MET A 1 13.96 -28.45 -12.59
N SER A 2 13.57 -28.86 -11.38
CA SER A 2 12.20 -28.58 -10.89
C SER A 2 12.08 -27.12 -10.53
N GLU A 3 11.27 -26.38 -11.27
CA GLU A 3 10.90 -25.00 -10.93
C GLU A 3 10.30 -24.95 -9.52
N ASN A 4 10.66 -23.89 -8.80
CA ASN A 4 10.40 -23.66 -7.39
C ASN A 4 8.88 -23.74 -7.08
N LYS A 5 8.42 -24.84 -6.47
CA LYS A 5 7.01 -25.12 -6.11
C LYS A 5 6.50 -24.29 -4.91
N LYS A 6 6.84 -23.01 -4.83
CA LYS A 6 6.29 -22.16 -3.77
C LYS A 6 4.85 -21.80 -4.11
N HIS A 7 3.99 -21.80 -3.10
CA HIS A 7 2.62 -21.31 -3.25
C HIS A 7 2.67 -19.85 -3.73
N VAL A 8 1.80 -19.47 -4.66
CA VAL A 8 1.80 -18.13 -5.27
C VAL A 8 1.66 -16.99 -4.25
N HIS A 9 1.03 -17.28 -3.10
CA HIS A 9 0.80 -16.34 -1.99
C HIS A 9 1.70 -16.58 -0.77
N ALA A 10 2.80 -17.34 -0.89
CA ALA A 10 3.61 -17.77 0.27
C ALA A 10 4.08 -16.60 1.15
N GLU A 11 4.46 -15.47 0.57
CA GLU A 11 4.91 -14.28 1.31
C GLU A 11 3.74 -13.61 2.06
N LEU A 12 2.57 -13.53 1.43
CA LEU A 12 1.36 -12.99 2.06
C LEU A 12 0.87 -13.90 3.20
N MET A 13 0.99 -15.22 3.05
CA MET A 13 0.70 -16.18 4.12
C MET A 13 1.63 -15.96 5.33
N LEU A 14 2.92 -15.69 5.09
CA LEU A 14 3.86 -15.38 6.16
C LEU A 14 3.47 -14.08 6.88
N GLN A 15 3.13 -13.02 6.13
CA GLN A 15 2.68 -11.76 6.70
C GLN A 15 1.37 -11.95 7.51
N TYR A 16 0.44 -12.75 7.00
CA TYR A 16 -0.80 -13.06 7.71
C TYR A 16 -0.56 -13.82 9.02
N ALA A 17 0.36 -14.78 9.02
CA ALA A 17 0.75 -15.48 10.24
C ALA A 17 1.34 -14.52 11.29
N GLN A 18 2.12 -13.51 10.86
CA GLN A 18 2.63 -12.47 11.76
C GLN A 18 1.49 -11.61 12.34
N ASP A 19 0.49 -11.24 11.54
CA ASP A 19 -0.70 -10.53 12.03
C ASP A 19 -1.52 -11.40 13.00
N ALA A 20 -1.65 -12.71 12.75
CA ALA A 20 -2.35 -13.65 13.61
C ALA A 20 -1.69 -13.85 14.98
N LEU A 21 -0.40 -13.52 15.12
CA LEU A 21 0.28 -13.47 16.42
C LEU A 21 -0.08 -12.22 17.24
N ARG A 22 -0.61 -11.17 16.60
CA ARG A 22 -0.87 -9.85 17.20
C ARG A 22 -2.34 -9.61 17.55
N THR A 23 -3.25 -10.34 16.91
CA THR A 23 -4.71 -10.20 17.08
C THR A 23 -5.41 -11.54 16.88
N ASP A 24 -6.54 -11.72 17.56
CA ASP A 24 -7.43 -12.88 17.40
C ASP A 24 -8.27 -12.80 16.12
N LYS A 25 -8.29 -11.64 15.44
CA LYS A 25 -9.02 -11.41 14.19
C LYS A 25 -8.13 -10.86 13.06
N PRO A 26 -7.07 -11.58 12.66
CA PRO A 26 -6.13 -11.12 11.64
C PRO A 26 -6.78 -10.85 10.29
N TRP A 27 -7.86 -11.56 9.94
CA TRP A 27 -8.59 -11.34 8.68
C TRP A 27 -9.19 -9.94 8.55
N GLU A 28 -9.48 -9.24 9.66
CA GLU A 28 -9.99 -7.86 9.61
C GLU A 28 -8.94 -6.87 9.06
N LEU A 29 -7.67 -7.25 9.06
CA LEU A 29 -6.57 -6.46 8.49
C LEU A 29 -6.33 -6.74 7.01
N TRP A 30 -7.11 -7.61 6.37
CA TRP A 30 -6.86 -8.09 5.01
C TRP A 30 -8.06 -7.90 4.10
N GLU A 31 -7.80 -7.90 2.80
CA GLU A 31 -8.80 -7.85 1.75
C GLU A 31 -8.41 -8.69 0.54
N ALA A 32 -9.41 -9.13 -0.22
CA ALA A 32 -9.24 -9.88 -1.45
C ALA A 32 -9.92 -9.21 -2.63
N TYR A 33 -9.36 -9.47 -3.80
CA TYR A 33 -9.91 -9.09 -5.08
C TYR A 33 -10.19 -10.36 -5.87
N TRP A 34 -11.46 -10.59 -6.16
CA TRP A 34 -11.94 -11.68 -7.01
C TRP A 34 -12.29 -11.10 -8.37
N PRO A 35 -11.53 -11.41 -9.44
CA PRO A 35 -11.73 -10.80 -10.76
C PRO A 35 -13.15 -10.97 -11.32
N TYR A 36 -13.84 -12.05 -10.93
CA TYR A 36 -15.12 -12.45 -11.51
C TYR A 36 -16.33 -12.25 -10.58
N SER A 37 -16.16 -11.83 -9.32
CA SER A 37 -17.27 -11.76 -8.36
C SER A 37 -17.35 -10.47 -7.52
N THR A 38 -16.28 -9.67 -7.42
CA THR A 38 -16.29 -8.46 -6.56
C THR A 38 -16.62 -7.17 -7.31
N GLY A 39 -17.05 -7.25 -8.57
CA GLY A 39 -17.29 -6.07 -9.41
C GLY A 39 -16.03 -5.21 -9.56
N GLY A 40 -14.86 -5.83 -9.52
CA GLY A 40 -13.57 -5.15 -9.62
C GLY A 40 -13.18 -4.36 -8.36
N LYS A 41 -13.64 -4.76 -7.17
CA LYS A 41 -13.30 -4.10 -5.90
C LYS A 41 -12.54 -5.03 -4.96
N TRP A 42 -11.74 -4.43 -4.08
CA TRP A 42 -11.19 -5.10 -2.91
C TRP A 42 -12.27 -5.22 -1.85
N ILE A 43 -12.41 -6.42 -1.25
CA ILE A 43 -13.41 -6.69 -0.22
C ILE A 43 -12.69 -7.25 1.02
N GLY A 44 -13.00 -6.68 2.18
CA GLY A 44 -12.50 -7.14 3.46
C GLY A 44 -13.04 -8.52 3.84
N PHE A 45 -12.26 -9.27 4.61
CA PHE A 45 -12.68 -10.58 5.09
C PHE A 45 -13.60 -10.50 6.32
N THR A 46 -14.52 -11.46 6.41
CA THR A 46 -15.28 -11.76 7.65
C THR A 46 -14.75 -12.99 8.38
N ASN A 47 -13.78 -13.71 7.78
CA ASN A 47 -13.14 -14.89 8.35
C ASN A 47 -11.75 -15.14 7.72
N ASN A 48 -10.99 -16.10 8.23
CA ASN A 48 -9.64 -16.43 7.72
C ASN A 48 -9.63 -16.71 6.20
N PRO A 49 -8.62 -16.20 5.46
CA PRO A 49 -8.52 -16.39 4.01
C PRO A 49 -8.22 -17.84 3.65
N GLY A 50 -8.88 -18.34 2.61
CA GLY A 50 -8.60 -19.67 2.04
C GLY A 50 -7.39 -19.73 1.09
N TRP A 51 -6.77 -18.59 0.78
CA TRP A 51 -5.61 -18.46 -0.11
C TRP A 51 -5.75 -19.12 -1.49
N TYR A 52 -6.90 -18.95 -2.14
CA TYR A 52 -7.13 -19.47 -3.49
C TYR A 52 -6.14 -18.87 -4.50
N GLU A 53 -5.52 -19.72 -5.31
CA GLU A 53 -4.45 -19.31 -6.24
C GLU A 53 -4.90 -18.25 -7.25
N ASN A 54 -6.18 -18.26 -7.65
CA ASN A 54 -6.77 -17.34 -8.63
C ASN A 54 -7.30 -16.03 -8.01
N VAL A 55 -7.08 -15.80 -6.73
CA VAL A 55 -7.54 -14.62 -5.99
C VAL A 55 -6.35 -13.78 -5.59
N LYS A 56 -6.47 -12.45 -5.70
CA LYS A 56 -5.44 -11.55 -5.18
C LYS A 56 -5.77 -11.18 -3.75
N TYR A 57 -4.74 -11.16 -2.90
CA TYR A 57 -4.86 -10.81 -1.48
C TYR A 57 -3.94 -9.63 -1.19
N ARG A 58 -4.32 -8.79 -0.24
CA ARG A 58 -3.40 -7.80 0.36
C ARG A 58 -3.81 -7.50 1.79
N ARG A 59 -2.83 -7.13 2.60
CA ARG A 59 -3.07 -6.45 3.88
C ARG A 59 -3.65 -5.06 3.56
N LYS A 60 -4.67 -4.64 4.29
CA LYS A 60 -5.25 -3.30 4.20
C LYS A 60 -4.13 -2.28 4.43
N PRO A 61 -4.03 -1.23 3.60
CA PRO A 61 -3.10 -0.15 3.88
C PRO A 61 -3.34 0.39 5.29
N GLU A 62 -2.29 0.52 6.09
CA GLU A 62 -2.37 1.29 7.34
C GLU A 62 -2.74 2.74 6.99
N VAL A 63 -3.38 3.46 7.90
CA VAL A 63 -3.87 4.83 7.65
C VAL A 63 -3.31 5.75 8.73
N ILE A 64 -2.83 6.92 8.32
CA ILE A 64 -2.48 8.02 9.20
C ILE A 64 -3.65 9.00 9.21
N THR A 65 -4.02 9.46 10.40
CA THR A 65 -5.07 10.47 10.60
C THR A 65 -4.50 11.69 11.30
N VAL A 66 -4.72 12.87 10.71
CA VAL A 66 -4.40 14.18 11.28
C VAL A 66 -5.72 14.95 11.34
N GLY A 67 -6.24 15.18 12.55
CA GLY A 67 -7.57 15.76 12.73
C GLY A 67 -8.66 14.89 12.08
N ASN A 68 -9.39 15.43 11.11
CA ASN A 68 -10.41 14.73 10.32
C ASN A 68 -9.92 14.26 8.93
N VAL A 69 -8.64 14.47 8.61
CA VAL A 69 -8.04 14.05 7.34
C VAL A 69 -7.28 12.75 7.54
N SER A 70 -7.52 11.78 6.65
CA SER A 70 -6.88 10.47 6.67
C SER A 70 -6.24 10.14 5.32
N PHE A 71 -5.08 9.48 5.34
CA PHE A 71 -4.38 9.03 4.14
C PHE A 71 -3.60 7.73 4.41
N PRO A 72 -3.30 6.92 3.38
CA PRO A 72 -2.56 5.68 3.57
C PRO A 72 -1.16 5.94 4.14
N LYS A 73 -0.70 5.07 5.03
CA LYS A 73 0.64 5.10 5.61
C LYS A 73 1.66 4.85 4.47
N PRO A 74 2.64 5.75 4.30
CA PRO A 74 3.76 5.55 3.39
C PRO A 74 4.63 4.35 3.79
N VAL A 75 5.43 3.86 2.84
CA VAL A 75 6.49 2.90 3.10
C VAL A 75 7.53 3.52 4.04
N ASP A 76 7.99 2.75 5.03
CA ASP A 76 8.98 3.15 6.04
C ASP A 76 10.26 2.29 6.02
N TYR A 77 10.48 1.54 4.94
CA TYR A 77 11.67 0.71 4.68
C TYR A 77 12.22 0.93 3.27
N GLU A 78 13.49 0.60 3.05
CA GLU A 78 14.12 0.66 1.73
C GLU A 78 13.51 -0.40 0.79
N LEU A 79 13.20 0.00 -0.45
CA LEU A 79 12.68 -0.93 -1.46
C LEU A 79 13.82 -1.70 -2.14
N ASP A 80 13.47 -2.80 -2.82
CA ASP A 80 14.43 -3.49 -3.67
C ASP A 80 14.76 -2.65 -4.93
N TYR A 81 15.98 -2.80 -5.44
CA TYR A 81 16.42 -2.11 -6.67
C TYR A 81 15.48 -2.41 -7.85
N GLY A 82 15.03 -1.35 -8.51
CA GLY A 82 14.12 -1.40 -9.66
C GLY A 82 12.63 -1.50 -9.30
N VAL A 83 12.25 -1.54 -8.02
CA VAL A 83 10.84 -1.49 -7.62
C VAL A 83 10.25 -0.12 -7.95
N GLY A 84 9.16 -0.10 -8.73
CA GLY A 84 8.41 1.11 -9.04
C GLY A 84 7.64 1.62 -7.82
N TYR A 85 7.68 2.92 -7.59
CA TYR A 85 6.95 3.58 -6.51
C TYR A 85 6.39 4.94 -6.97
N PHE A 86 5.44 5.45 -6.19
CA PHE A 86 4.79 6.73 -6.40
C PHE A 86 5.01 7.66 -5.21
N TYR A 87 5.03 8.97 -5.44
CA TYR A 87 5.12 9.97 -4.36
C TYR A 87 4.22 11.19 -4.61
N PRO A 88 3.75 11.88 -3.55
CA PRO A 88 2.92 13.08 -3.68
C PRO A 88 3.60 14.17 -4.51
N ASN A 89 2.89 14.72 -5.50
CA ASN A 89 3.36 15.86 -6.27
C ASN A 89 2.64 17.14 -5.84
N LEU A 90 3.30 17.95 -5.02
CA LEU A 90 2.79 19.22 -4.51
C LEU A 90 3.01 20.39 -5.48
N HIS A 91 3.76 20.19 -6.56
CA HIS A 91 4.20 21.26 -7.46
C HIS A 91 3.59 21.18 -8.86
N SER A 92 2.66 20.26 -9.11
CA SER A 92 2.11 20.05 -10.46
C SER A 92 1.28 21.24 -10.93
N ARG A 93 1.72 21.85 -12.04
CA ARG A 93 0.93 22.84 -12.81
C ARG A 93 -0.18 22.20 -13.65
N GLY A 94 -0.11 20.89 -13.90
CA GLY A 94 -1.05 20.13 -14.74
C GLY A 94 -2.16 19.40 -13.97
N GLY A 95 -2.16 19.49 -12.64
CA GLY A 95 -3.16 18.83 -11.79
C GLY A 95 -2.80 17.41 -11.35
N ASP A 96 -1.73 16.82 -11.86
CA ASP A 96 -1.26 15.50 -11.40
C ASP A 96 -0.83 15.55 -9.93
N ARG A 97 -1.56 14.82 -9.08
CA ARG A 97 -1.35 14.74 -7.63
C ARG A 97 -0.23 13.78 -7.19
N HIS A 98 0.52 13.22 -8.13
CA HIS A 98 1.55 12.20 -7.87
C HIS A 98 2.64 12.26 -8.94
N CYS A 99 3.78 11.65 -8.63
CA CYS A 99 4.85 11.29 -9.55
C CYS A 99 5.17 9.79 -9.42
N GLU A 100 5.81 9.23 -10.44
CA GLU A 100 6.29 7.84 -10.47
C GLU A 100 7.81 7.82 -10.60
N HIS A 101 8.46 6.87 -9.94
CA HIS A 101 9.90 6.65 -10.00
C HIS A 101 10.23 5.16 -9.77
N PHE A 102 11.46 4.75 -10.09
CA PHE A 102 11.99 3.42 -9.78
C PHE A 102 13.07 3.52 -8.71
N TRP A 103 12.98 2.70 -7.67
CA TRP A 103 13.95 2.70 -6.59
C TRP A 103 15.34 2.32 -7.09
N SER A 104 16.32 3.16 -6.81
CA SER A 104 17.74 2.94 -7.11
C SER A 104 18.63 3.06 -5.87
N GLY A 105 18.07 3.47 -4.73
CA GLY A 105 18.80 3.78 -3.51
C GLY A 105 19.59 5.10 -3.59
N ASN A 106 19.21 6.00 -4.51
CA ASN A 106 19.88 7.27 -4.67
C ASN A 106 19.45 8.30 -3.60
N GLU A 107 20.06 9.48 -3.61
CA GLU A 107 19.77 10.54 -2.63
C GLU A 107 18.30 10.99 -2.64
N ILE A 108 17.64 11.00 -3.80
CA ILE A 108 16.22 11.35 -3.95
C ILE A 108 15.35 10.28 -3.30
N ASP A 109 15.60 9.00 -3.60
CA ASP A 109 14.91 7.85 -3.03
C ASP A 109 14.99 7.89 -1.49
N CYS A 110 16.20 8.06 -0.96
CA CYS A 110 16.45 8.14 0.49
C CYS A 110 15.76 9.36 1.14
N SER A 111 15.75 10.52 0.45
CA SER A 111 15.08 11.72 0.95
C SER A 111 13.57 11.55 1.01
N LEU A 112 12.97 10.97 -0.04
CA LEU A 112 11.53 10.68 -0.10
C LEU A 112 11.11 9.65 0.95
N LEU A 113 11.93 8.63 1.18
CA LEU A 113 11.70 7.65 2.25
C LEU A 113 11.69 8.34 3.63
N LYS A 114 12.71 9.16 3.91
CA LYS A 114 12.87 9.84 5.21
C LYS A 114 11.70 10.75 5.56
N ILE A 115 11.09 11.41 4.58
CA ILE A 115 9.92 12.27 4.80
C ILE A 115 8.58 11.53 4.70
N GLY A 116 8.60 10.21 4.47
CA GLY A 116 7.40 9.38 4.36
C GLY A 116 6.58 9.68 3.11
N PHE A 117 7.21 9.80 1.94
CA PHE A 117 6.50 10.14 0.69
C PHE A 117 6.34 8.95 -0.26
N ILE A 118 6.91 7.80 0.06
CA ILE A 118 6.92 6.63 -0.84
C ILE A 118 5.63 5.80 -0.67
N HIS A 119 4.95 5.55 -1.78
CA HIS A 119 3.76 4.70 -1.86
C HIS A 119 3.88 3.68 -2.98
N LEU A 120 3.41 2.45 -2.75
CA LEU A 120 3.41 1.38 -3.76
C LEU A 120 2.20 1.43 -4.71
N THR A 121 1.30 2.40 -4.51
CA THR A 121 0.14 2.61 -5.39
C THR A 121 -0.01 4.08 -5.70
N LYS A 122 -0.45 4.37 -6.93
CA LYS A 122 -0.76 5.71 -7.41
C LYS A 122 -1.83 6.37 -6.55
N GLU A 123 -2.89 5.64 -6.23
CA GLU A 123 -4.04 6.15 -5.47
C GLU A 123 -3.62 6.57 -4.06
N ALA A 124 -2.71 5.84 -3.41
CA ALA A 124 -2.21 6.21 -2.09
C ALA A 124 -1.35 7.50 -2.13
N ALA A 125 -0.50 7.66 -3.14
CA ALA A 125 0.26 8.89 -3.34
C ALA A 125 -0.66 10.10 -3.59
N GLN A 126 -1.72 9.92 -4.37
CA GLN A 126 -2.72 10.96 -4.63
C GLN A 126 -3.48 11.35 -3.35
N GLN A 127 -3.95 10.35 -2.58
CA GLN A 127 -4.63 10.59 -1.30
C GLN A 127 -3.72 11.31 -0.29
N HIS A 128 -2.44 10.95 -0.22
CA HIS A 128 -1.48 11.65 0.62
C HIS A 128 -1.27 13.11 0.15
N CYS A 129 -1.17 13.35 -1.16
CA CYS A 129 -1.09 14.71 -1.71
C CYS A 129 -2.32 15.56 -1.35
N ASP A 130 -3.54 15.02 -1.55
CA ASP A 130 -4.78 15.71 -1.21
C ASP A 130 -4.89 16.00 0.29
N ALA A 131 -4.42 15.07 1.14
CA ALA A 131 -4.35 15.26 2.58
C ALA A 131 -3.42 16.42 2.97
N LEU A 132 -2.20 16.46 2.42
CA LEU A 132 -1.24 17.54 2.68
C LEU A 132 -1.78 18.90 2.26
N ILE A 133 -2.54 18.96 1.16
CA ILE A 133 -3.17 20.20 0.69
C ILE A 133 -4.25 20.67 1.68
N LYS A 134 -5.13 19.78 2.15
CA LYS A 134 -6.14 20.12 3.15
C LYS A 134 -5.50 20.60 4.45
N ILE A 135 -4.48 19.87 4.91
CA ILE A 135 -3.72 20.22 6.12
C ILE A 135 -3.11 21.62 5.99
N SER A 136 -2.48 21.91 4.85
CA SER A 136 -1.86 23.22 4.59
C SER A 136 -2.87 24.37 4.53
N LYS A 137 -4.15 24.09 4.27
CA LYS A 137 -5.25 25.06 4.30
C LYS A 137 -5.94 25.20 5.65
N GLY A 138 -5.57 24.39 6.65
CA GLY A 138 -6.27 24.35 7.94
C GLY A 138 -7.58 23.57 7.91
N GLU A 139 -7.78 22.69 6.92
CA GLU A 139 -8.98 21.86 6.75
C GLU A 139 -8.77 20.45 7.36
N PHE A 140 -8.40 20.36 8.64
CA PHE A 140 -8.13 19.10 9.34
C PHE A 140 -8.54 19.13 10.81
#